data_AF-A0A3Q2Q6L7-F1
#
_entry.id   AF-A0A3Q2Q6L7-F1
#
_cell.length_a   1.000
_cell.length_b   1.000
_cell.length_c   1.000
_cell.angle_alpha   90.00
_cell.angle_beta   90.00
_cell.angle_gamma   90.00
#
_symmetry.space_group_name_H-M   'P 1'
#
loop_
_entity.id
_entity.type
_entity.pdbx_description
1 polymer ?
#
loop_
_entity_poly.entity_id
_entity_poly.type
_entity_poly.pdbx_seq_one_letter_code
_entity_poly.pdbx_strand_id
1 'polypeptide(L)'
;PWFPNMAAGKGIVDNVRLNLIHVETIKKEERYQTLHTEFSINPFRKLHVLPDKPMSRKPPEATLEDSKFILCRKCLAQLEPAKKYPMPLTESQEIGWIPGPLVRNDFVYRITLEFCLVQ
;
A
#
# COMPACT_ATOMS: atom_id res chain seq x y z
N PRO A 1 8.84 11.85 -30.36
CA PRO A 1 8.59 12.64 -31.59
C PRO A 1 7.82 11.80 -32.62
N TRP A 2 6.48 11.71 -32.49
CA TRP A 2 5.63 10.89 -33.37
C TRP A 2 4.28 11.52 -33.74
N PHE A 3 4.09 12.83 -33.48
CA PHE A 3 2.95 13.57 -34.02
C PHE A 3 3.48 14.64 -34.98
N PRO A 4 3.00 14.70 -36.24
CA PRO A 4 3.38 15.78 -37.13
C PRO A 4 2.82 17.09 -36.58
N ASN A 5 3.67 18.11 -36.49
CA ASN A 5 3.31 19.48 -36.13
C ASN A 5 2.12 19.95 -36.99
N MET A 6 0.96 20.20 -36.38
CA MET A 6 -0.21 20.81 -37.03
C MET A 6 -0.05 22.33 -37.12
N ALA A 7 1.08 22.79 -37.67
CA ALA A 7 1.36 24.20 -37.90
C ALA A 7 1.70 24.43 -39.37
N ALA A 8 0.76 24.10 -40.27
CA ALA A 8 0.82 24.49 -41.67
C ALA A 8 -0.59 24.43 -42.29
N GLY A 9 -1.16 25.61 -42.58
CA GLY A 9 -2.31 25.82 -43.48
C GLY A 9 -3.62 25.12 -43.13
N LYS A 10 -4.72 25.88 -42.94
CA LYS A 10 -6.07 25.31 -42.98
C LYS A 10 -6.40 24.88 -44.42
N GLY A 11 -5.85 23.75 -44.86
CA GLY A 11 -6.31 23.04 -46.05
C GLY A 11 -7.71 22.48 -45.80
N ILE A 12 -8.53 22.41 -46.86
CA ILE A 12 -9.83 21.74 -46.82
C ILE A 12 -9.62 20.32 -46.28
N VAL A 13 -10.18 20.05 -45.11
CA VAL A 13 -10.10 18.74 -44.47
C VAL A 13 -11.05 17.81 -45.23
N ASP A 14 -10.47 16.83 -45.92
CA ASP A 14 -11.25 15.79 -46.58
C ASP A 14 -11.81 14.82 -45.53
N ASN A 15 -13.03 15.12 -45.08
CA ASN A 15 -13.74 14.34 -44.07
C ASN A 15 -14.00 12.90 -44.52
N VAL A 16 -14.16 12.65 -45.83
CA VAL A 16 -14.37 11.29 -46.36
C VAL A 16 -13.10 10.47 -46.13
N ARG A 17 -11.94 11.04 -46.46
CA ARG A 17 -10.64 10.39 -46.22
C ARG A 17 -10.37 10.13 -44.75
N LEU A 18 -10.68 11.07 -43.86
CA LEU A 18 -10.51 10.88 -42.42
C LEU A 18 -11.42 9.77 -41.86
N ASN A 19 -12.66 9.71 -42.32
CA ASN A 19 -13.60 8.67 -41.92
C ASN A 19 -13.11 7.27 -42.35
N LEU A 20 -12.50 7.15 -43.53
CA LEU A 20 -11.90 5.89 -43.98
C LEU A 20 -10.78 5.42 -43.04
N ILE A 21 -9.89 6.33 -42.64
CA ILE A 21 -8.82 6.03 -41.67
C ILE A 21 -9.42 5.60 -40.33
N HIS A 22 -10.48 6.27 -39.88
CA HIS A 22 -11.13 5.94 -38.61
C HIS A 22 -11.75 4.54 -38.63
N VAL A 23 -12.46 4.19 -39.71
CA VAL A 23 -13.03 2.85 -39.92
C VAL A 23 -11.95 1.77 -39.94
N GLU A 24 -10.81 2.03 -40.58
CA GLU A 24 -9.69 1.09 -40.57
C GLU A 24 -9.09 0.87 -39.17
N THR A 25 -9.00 1.93 -38.37
CA THR A 25 -8.52 1.88 -36.99
C THR A 25 -9.47 1.10 -36.10
N ILE A 26 -10.78 1.38 -36.16
CA ILE A 26 -11.80 0.61 -35.43
C ILE A 26 -11.72 -0.88 -35.79
N LYS A 27 -11.66 -1.20 -37.09
CA LYS A 27 -11.51 -2.60 -37.54
C LYS A 27 -10.22 -3.26 -37.07
N LYS A 28 -9.14 -2.50 -36.87
CA LYS A 28 -7.88 -3.03 -36.32
C LYS A 28 -8.05 -3.33 -34.84
N GLU A 29 -8.66 -2.43 -34.09
CA GLU A 29 -8.90 -2.58 -32.65
C GLU A 29 -9.86 -3.75 -32.36
N GLU A 30 -10.97 -3.84 -33.09
CA GLU A 30 -11.96 -4.92 -32.95
C GLU A 30 -11.37 -6.31 -33.22
N ARG A 31 -10.40 -6.43 -34.16
CA ARG A 31 -9.71 -7.71 -34.43
C ARG A 31 -8.91 -8.23 -33.24
N TYR A 32 -8.34 -7.33 -32.43
CA TYR A 32 -7.52 -7.70 -31.27
C TYR A 32 -8.31 -7.64 -29.96
N GLN A 33 -9.53 -7.12 -29.97
CA GLN A 33 -10.43 -7.10 -28.81
C GLN A 33 -11.15 -8.45 -28.67
N THR A 34 -10.40 -9.53 -28.44
CA THR A 34 -11.00 -10.82 -28.09
C THR A 34 -11.50 -10.78 -26.66
N LEU A 35 -12.81 -10.68 -26.47
CA LEU A 35 -13.43 -10.81 -25.15
C LEU A 35 -13.34 -12.28 -24.72
N HIS A 36 -12.40 -12.59 -23.82
CA HIS A 36 -12.33 -13.91 -23.20
C HIS A 36 -13.48 -14.06 -22.18
N THR A 37 -14.60 -14.59 -22.65
CA THR A 37 -15.80 -14.86 -21.84
C THR A 37 -15.68 -16.16 -21.04
N GLU A 38 -14.87 -17.09 -21.52
CA GLU A 38 -14.61 -18.38 -20.87
C GLU A 38 -13.26 -18.31 -20.14
N PHE A 39 -13.32 -18.15 -18.82
CA PHE A 39 -12.15 -18.24 -17.96
C PHE A 39 -12.35 -19.41 -16.98
N SER A 40 -11.37 -20.31 -16.93
CA SER A 40 -11.35 -21.40 -15.95
C SER A 40 -10.50 -20.95 -14.75
N ILE A 41 -11.16 -20.74 -13.61
CA ILE A 41 -10.46 -20.50 -12.35
C ILE A 41 -10.12 -21.86 -11.75
N ASN A 42 -8.87 -22.04 -11.33
CA ASN A 42 -8.44 -23.27 -10.67
C ASN A 42 -9.25 -23.51 -9.39
N PRO A 43 -10.08 -24.58 -9.31
CA PRO A 43 -10.96 -24.83 -8.18
C PRO A 43 -10.21 -25.25 -6.90
N PHE A 44 -8.93 -25.66 -7.01
CA PHE A 44 -8.12 -26.12 -5.88
C PHE A 44 -7.26 -25.02 -5.27
N ARG A 45 -7.21 -23.82 -5.86
CA ARG A 45 -6.48 -22.68 -5.31
C ARG A 45 -7.49 -21.62 -4.89
N LYS A 46 -7.50 -21.31 -3.58
CA LYS A 46 -8.21 -20.13 -3.07
C LYS A 46 -7.59 -18.90 -3.74
N LEU A 47 -8.29 -18.32 -4.70
CA LEU A 47 -7.98 -16.99 -5.20
C LEU A 47 -7.92 -16.06 -3.99
N HIS A 48 -6.82 -15.31 -3.85
CA HIS A 48 -6.78 -14.20 -2.91
C HIS A 48 -8.00 -13.32 -3.15
N VAL A 49 -8.58 -12.78 -2.07
CA VAL A 49 -9.72 -11.85 -2.14
C VAL A 49 -9.39 -10.81 -3.20
N LEU A 50 -10.03 -10.92 -4.37
CA LEU A 50 -9.85 -9.95 -5.42
C LEU A 50 -10.40 -8.64 -4.84
N PRO A 51 -9.57 -7.60 -4.71
CA PRO A 51 -10.06 -6.34 -4.21
C PRO A 51 -11.15 -5.89 -5.15
N ASP A 52 -12.33 -5.64 -4.57
CA ASP A 52 -13.44 -5.09 -5.33
C ASP A 52 -13.04 -3.72 -5.89
N LYS A 53 -13.81 -3.21 -6.86
CA LYS A 53 -13.58 -1.85 -7.38
C LYS A 53 -13.46 -0.88 -6.20
N PRO A 54 -12.53 0.10 -6.23
CA PRO A 54 -12.27 0.99 -5.09
C PRO A 54 -13.51 1.80 -4.64
N MET A 55 -14.49 1.96 -5.53
CA MET A 55 -15.78 2.62 -5.26
C MET A 55 -16.95 1.64 -5.15
N SER A 56 -16.68 0.34 -5.00
CA SER A 56 -17.71 -0.68 -4.77
C SER A 56 -18.42 -0.36 -3.46
N ARG A 57 -19.73 -0.15 -3.53
CA ARG A 57 -20.59 0.03 -2.34
C ARG A 57 -21.08 -1.30 -1.78
N LYS A 58 -20.54 -2.43 -2.25
CA LYS A 58 -20.93 -3.72 -1.71
C LYS A 58 -20.54 -3.74 -0.23
N PRO A 59 -21.44 -4.18 0.67
CA PRO A 59 -21.05 -4.38 2.05
C PRO A 59 -19.85 -5.35 2.05
N PRO A 60 -18.83 -5.11 2.89
CA PRO A 60 -17.71 -6.03 3.00
C PRO A 60 -18.30 -7.40 3.32
N GLU A 61 -18.02 -8.38 2.46
CA GLU A 61 -18.41 -9.76 2.71
C GLU A 61 -17.81 -10.14 4.06
N ALA A 62 -18.67 -10.58 4.98
CA ALA A 62 -18.27 -10.95 6.34
C ALA A 62 -17.48 -12.26 6.26
N THR A 63 -16.25 -12.17 5.79
CA THR A 63 -15.27 -13.21 6.01
C THR A 63 -15.15 -13.34 7.53
N LEU A 64 -15.18 -14.58 8.02
CA LEU A 64 -14.81 -14.88 9.40
C LEU A 64 -13.32 -14.57 9.53
N GLU A 65 -12.98 -13.29 9.64
CA GLU A 65 -11.63 -12.86 9.96
C GLU A 65 -11.26 -13.50 11.30
N ASP A 66 -10.12 -14.18 11.32
CA ASP A 66 -9.62 -14.84 12.52
C ASP A 66 -9.49 -13.79 13.63
N SER A 67 -10.30 -13.92 14.67
CA SER A 67 -10.32 -12.99 15.80
C SER A 67 -8.94 -12.87 16.46
N LYS A 68 -8.14 -13.93 16.38
CA LYS A 68 -6.74 -13.95 16.81
C LYS A 68 -5.87 -13.02 15.94
N PHE A 69 -6.09 -13.00 14.63
CA PHE A 69 -5.36 -12.12 13.72
C PHE A 69 -5.68 -10.63 13.98
N ILE A 70 -6.96 -10.32 14.17
CA ILE A 70 -7.41 -8.94 14.50
C ILE A 70 -6.80 -8.49 15.82
N LEU A 71 -6.82 -9.35 16.84
CA LEU A 71 -6.25 -9.06 18.16
C LEU A 71 -4.72 -8.91 18.10
N CYS A 72 -4.02 -9.79 17.37
CA CYS A 72 -2.59 -9.67 17.13
C CYS A 72 -2.23 -8.34 16.45
N ARG A 73 -2.98 -7.95 15.42
CA ARG A 73 -2.71 -6.70 14.69
C ARG A 73 -3.04 -5.47 15.51
N LYS A 74 -4.19 -5.44 16.19
CA LYS A 74 -4.63 -4.25 16.93
C LYS A 74 -3.89 -4.09 18.25
N CYS A 75 -3.71 -5.17 19.00
CA CYS A 75 -3.16 -5.13 20.35
C CYS A 75 -1.67 -5.45 20.36
N LEU A 76 -1.25 -6.56 19.76
CA LEU A 76 0.15 -7.02 19.89
C LEU A 76 1.15 -6.23 19.03
N ALA A 77 0.71 -5.57 17.96
CA ALA A 77 1.61 -4.77 17.12
C ALA A 77 1.98 -3.41 17.75
N GLN A 78 1.13 -2.89 18.64
CA GLN A 78 1.35 -1.61 19.33
C GLN A 78 2.06 -1.76 20.68
N LEU A 79 2.18 -3.00 21.18
CA LEU A 79 2.91 -3.28 22.40
C LEU A 79 4.42 -3.18 22.19
N GLU A 80 5.11 -2.71 23.22
CA GLU A 80 6.57 -2.72 23.27
C GLU A 80 7.12 -4.15 23.06
N PRO A 81 8.26 -4.31 22.37
CA PRO A 81 8.87 -5.60 22.11
C PRO A 81 9.01 -6.50 23.35
N ALA A 82 9.39 -5.90 24.50
CA ALA A 82 9.55 -6.59 25.78
C ALA A 82 8.24 -7.16 26.35
N LYS A 83 7.08 -6.62 25.96
CA LYS A 83 5.75 -7.14 26.33
C LYS A 83 5.24 -8.17 25.32
N LYS A 84 5.80 -8.17 24.11
CA LYS A 84 5.37 -9.01 22.99
C LYS A 84 6.07 -10.38 22.96
N TYR A 85 7.34 -10.43 23.33
CA TYR A 85 8.12 -11.67 23.35
C TYR A 85 8.78 -11.88 24.72
N PRO A 86 8.97 -13.13 25.16
CA PRO A 86 9.62 -13.42 26.45
C PRO A 86 11.13 -13.15 26.43
N MET A 87 11.76 -13.10 25.25
CA MET A 87 13.18 -12.85 25.06
C MET A 87 13.42 -12.08 23.74
N PRO A 88 14.54 -11.33 23.64
CA PRO A 88 14.91 -10.64 22.40
C PRO A 88 15.13 -11.65 21.27
N LEU A 89 14.66 -11.31 20.07
CA LEU A 89 14.78 -12.18 18.88
C LEU A 89 15.95 -11.76 17.99
N THR A 90 16.44 -10.53 18.13
CA THR A 90 17.54 -9.98 17.34
C THR A 90 18.57 -9.30 18.21
N GLU A 91 19.83 -9.25 17.76
CA GLU A 91 20.94 -8.60 18.49
C GLU A 91 20.62 -7.14 18.82
N SER A 92 19.99 -6.40 17.89
CA SER A 92 19.57 -5.03 18.15
C SER A 92 18.49 -4.90 19.22
N GLN A 93 17.64 -5.93 19.40
CA GLN A 93 16.65 -5.97 20.48
C GLN A 93 17.30 -6.22 21.84
N GLU A 94 18.41 -6.96 21.91
CA GLU A 94 19.13 -7.23 23.17
C GLU A 94 19.58 -5.94 23.85
N ILE A 95 20.08 -4.98 23.06
CA ILE A 95 20.57 -3.68 23.55
C ILE A 95 19.41 -2.83 24.11
N GLY A 96 18.24 -2.88 23.48
CA GLY A 96 17.05 -2.13 23.87
C GLY A 96 16.06 -2.90 24.75
N TRP A 97 16.41 -4.11 25.21
CA TRP A 97 15.47 -5.01 25.88
C TRP A 97 15.13 -4.58 27.32
N ILE A 98 16.09 -3.93 27.99
CA ILE A 98 15.96 -3.50 29.38
C ILE A 98 15.39 -2.07 29.39
N PRO A 99 14.15 -1.85 29.87
CA PRO A 99 13.51 -0.53 29.84
C PRO A 99 14.05 0.43 30.91
N GLY A 100 14.89 -0.06 31.82
CA GLY A 100 15.48 0.74 32.89
C GLY A 100 16.71 1.52 32.42
N PRO A 101 16.98 2.70 33.00
CA PRO A 101 18.22 3.42 32.74
C PRO A 101 19.42 2.56 33.12
N LEU A 102 20.37 2.39 32.19
CA LEU A 102 21.59 1.58 32.39
C LEU A 102 22.57 2.20 33.40
N VAL A 103 22.31 3.44 33.82
CA VAL A 103 23.08 4.17 34.81
C VAL A 103 22.24 4.25 36.08
N ARG A 104 22.75 3.72 37.20
CA ARG A 104 22.20 4.06 38.52
C ARG A 104 22.42 5.55 38.73
N ASN A 105 21.37 6.28 39.09
CA ASN A 105 21.40 7.71 39.38
C ASN A 105 22.19 8.02 40.66
N ASP A 106 23.47 7.64 40.72
CA ASP A 106 24.34 7.90 41.88
C ASP A 106 25.08 9.25 41.74
N PHE A 107 24.86 9.99 40.65
CA PHE A 107 25.57 11.25 40.35
C PHE A 107 24.68 12.50 40.17
N VAL A 108 23.39 12.45 40.52
CA VAL A 108 22.45 13.57 40.22
C VAL A 108 22.33 14.60 41.35
N TYR A 109 22.93 14.43 42.53
CA TYR A 109 22.76 15.41 43.63
C TYR A 109 23.84 16.50 43.77
N ARG A 110 24.72 16.73 42.77
CA ARG A 110 25.76 17.78 42.91
C ARG A 110 25.82 18.88 41.86
N ILE A 111 24.99 18.86 40.80
CA ILE A 111 25.09 19.89 39.74
C ILE A 111 23.75 20.57 39.40
N THR A 112 22.60 20.09 39.89
CA THR A 112 21.29 20.71 39.58
C THR A 112 20.58 21.36 40.78
N LEU A 113 21.31 21.74 41.84
CA LEU A 113 20.76 22.57 42.92
C LEU A 113 21.35 23.99 43.02
N GLU A 114 22.44 24.31 42.33
CA GLU A 114 22.99 25.69 42.35
C GLU A 114 22.29 26.67 41.40
N PHE A 115 21.44 26.20 40.49
CA PHE A 115 20.69 27.09 39.58
C PHE A 115 19.27 27.44 40.03
N CYS A 116 18.80 26.93 41.18
CA CYS A 116 17.43 27.18 41.68
C CYS A 116 17.39 27.96 43.02
N LEU A 117 18.54 28.34 43.58
CA LEU A 117 18.64 29.15 44.81
C LEU A 117 19.22 30.56 44.57
N VAL A 118 19.03 31.10 43.37
CA VAL A 118 19.15 32.54 43.10
C VAL A 118 17.96 32.98 42.25
N GLN A 119 16.78 32.99 42.86
CA GLN A 119 15.66 33.88 42.54
C GLN A 119 14.63 33.87 43.67
#